data_AF-A0A3R7WEF7-F1
#
_entry.id   AF-A0A3R7WEF7-F1
#
_cell.length_a   1.000
_cell.length_b   1.000
_cell.length_c   1.000
_cell.angle_alpha   90.00
_cell.angle_beta   90.00
_cell.angle_gamma   90.00
#
_symmetry.space_group_name_H-M   'P 1'
#
loop_
_entity.id
_entity.type
_entity.pdbx_description
1 polymer ?
#
loop_
_entity_poly.entity_id
_entity_poly.type
_entity_poly.pdbx_seq_one_letter_code
_entity_poly.pdbx_strand_id
1 'polypeptide(L)'
;MTTHTADSSNYDFRIAKVPQQQHATGTSRNVPLLRQEYPRYEYFRENLEPGFFNWTESPTIGQIPQVATTYGYIDGMYPIINEHQLAFGESTCGAKLWAKPATQGGKALFDITELARVALERTRTAREAIQLMGDLAVQYGYYGAEWEGDSVLSEAGETLTVTDTKEGWVFHILPDDSGASAVWVAQRVPDTHIVAIGNQFIIHHVNLTDSDNFLGSSNLYDVAKRNNFWDGQSDFDFTVAYARRRPGESFYYSTRRQWRVYTLANPSLDLSPYTDAFGTTYPFSVETAGLLDASDLIRFQRDHYENTTFDLTQGPQSGPYGNPDRYSKPASFVAQQEVQATAVSILAREGEAALVAHLTAASDKFATSAHEAFYALFVDVVTRFHDGSIFSDFASESMTVSAMGYPSWWLEEVGYFGPKAANGVAVMGTLVLGVVTVAALAVGLGFWLGRRTSTVKSKGYAFIK
;
A
#
# COMPACT_ATOMS: atom_id res chain seq x y z
N MET A 1 14.81 4.82 12.79
CA MET A 1 14.10 5.06 11.51
C MET A 1 13.13 3.92 11.29
N THR A 2 11.95 4.16 10.72
CA THR A 2 10.99 3.13 10.36
C THR A 2 10.49 3.35 8.93
N THR A 3 10.22 2.27 8.20
CA THR A 3 9.73 2.27 6.82
C THR A 3 8.84 1.05 6.61
N HIS A 4 7.86 1.14 5.70
CA HIS A 4 7.10 -0.01 5.21
C HIS A 4 6.72 0.22 3.74
N THR A 5 6.35 -0.85 3.05
CA THR A 5 5.68 -0.78 1.76
C THR A 5 4.17 -0.92 1.98
N ALA A 6 3.41 0.02 1.43
CA ALA A 6 1.96 0.04 1.52
C ALA A 6 1.38 -0.75 0.33
N ASP A 7 1.37 -2.08 0.45
CA ASP A 7 1.10 -2.99 -0.66
C ASP A 7 -0.41 -3.15 -0.90
N SER A 8 -0.96 -2.40 -1.87
CA SER A 8 -2.35 -2.55 -2.31
C SER A 8 -2.61 -1.95 -3.69
N SER A 9 -3.62 -2.48 -4.37
CA SER A 9 -4.08 -1.98 -5.67
C SER A 9 -5.20 -0.93 -5.58
N ASN A 10 -5.84 -0.74 -4.42
CA ASN A 10 -7.06 0.07 -4.30
C ASN A 10 -7.09 1.01 -3.07
N TYR A 11 -6.01 1.10 -2.30
CA TYR A 11 -5.93 2.00 -1.15
C TYR A 11 -5.81 3.48 -1.52
N ASP A 12 -6.19 4.34 -0.58
CA ASP A 12 -6.06 5.79 -0.68
C ASP A 12 -4.70 6.27 -0.16
N PHE A 13 -3.78 6.54 -1.09
CA PHE A 13 -2.40 6.95 -0.79
C PHE A 13 -2.24 8.45 -0.48
N ARG A 14 -3.34 9.20 -0.33
CA ARG A 14 -3.26 10.63 0.00
C ARG A 14 -2.71 10.84 1.40
N ILE A 15 -1.78 11.78 1.50
CA ILE A 15 -1.21 12.25 2.77
C ILE A 15 -2.00 13.47 3.24
N ALA A 16 -2.37 13.47 4.52
CA ALA A 16 -3.07 14.58 5.15
C ALA A 16 -2.26 15.11 6.34
N LYS A 17 -2.30 16.43 6.55
CA LYS A 17 -1.80 17.03 7.79
C LYS A 17 -2.98 17.23 8.74
N VAL A 18 -2.90 16.60 9.91
CA VAL A 18 -3.85 16.83 11.00
C VAL A 18 -3.24 17.86 11.96
N PRO A 19 -3.79 19.08 12.06
CA PRO A 19 -3.36 20.08 13.03
C PRO A 19 -3.69 19.66 14.46
N GLN A 20 -2.95 20.24 15.41
CA GLN A 20 -3.28 20.22 16.83
C GLN A 20 -4.70 20.79 17.06
N GLN A 21 -5.45 20.15 17.95
CA GLN A 21 -6.81 20.55 18.29
C GLN A 21 -6.97 20.78 19.78
N GLN A 22 -7.94 21.62 20.14
CA GLN A 22 -8.39 21.81 21.52
C GLN A 22 -9.81 21.28 21.65
N HIS A 23 -10.08 20.59 22.76
CA HIS A 23 -11.39 19.99 23.01
C HIS A 23 -11.92 20.44 24.38
N ALA A 24 -13.24 20.64 24.45
CA ALA A 24 -13.90 20.94 25.72
C ALA A 24 -13.82 19.73 26.67
N THR A 25 -13.74 20.00 27.97
CA THR A 25 -13.71 18.97 29.01
C THR A 25 -14.99 18.14 28.99
N GLY A 26 -14.87 16.82 29.14
CA GLY A 26 -16.01 15.90 29.15
C GLY A 26 -16.56 15.55 27.77
N THR A 27 -15.88 15.94 26.68
CA THR A 27 -16.22 15.49 25.32
C THR A 27 -15.67 14.10 25.03
N SER A 28 -16.18 13.49 23.96
CA SER A 28 -15.75 12.18 23.47
C SER A 28 -15.05 12.30 22.12
N ARG A 29 -14.11 11.40 21.87
CA ARG A 29 -13.49 11.19 20.56
C ARG A 29 -14.20 10.01 19.88
N ASN A 30 -14.70 10.23 18.67
CA ASN A 30 -15.26 9.15 17.85
C ASN A 30 -14.16 8.17 17.42
N VAL A 31 -14.54 6.91 17.29
CA VAL A 31 -13.71 5.84 16.73
C VAL A 31 -14.40 5.38 15.44
N PRO A 32 -13.88 5.71 14.25
CA PRO A 32 -14.44 5.26 12.98
C PRO A 32 -14.22 3.75 12.78
N LEU A 33 -15.05 3.13 11.93
CA LEU A 33 -14.74 1.80 11.37
C LEU A 33 -13.49 1.92 10.50
N LEU A 34 -12.70 0.85 10.32
CA LEU A 34 -11.61 0.87 9.33
C LEU A 34 -12.16 1.09 7.90
N ARG A 35 -11.47 1.95 7.15
CA ARG A 35 -11.61 2.08 5.70
C ARG A 35 -10.30 2.58 5.09
N GLN A 36 -9.75 1.80 4.17
CA GLN A 36 -8.47 2.10 3.53
C GLN A 36 -8.63 2.48 2.05
N GLU A 37 -9.75 2.12 1.43
CA GLU A 37 -10.05 2.46 0.04
C GLU A 37 -10.49 3.91 -0.12
N TYR A 38 -10.25 4.43 -1.32
CA TYR A 38 -10.71 5.76 -1.68
C TYR A 38 -12.26 5.83 -1.79
N PRO A 39 -12.91 6.86 -1.22
CA PRO A 39 -12.31 7.89 -0.36
C PRO A 39 -12.08 7.38 1.07
N ARG A 40 -10.85 7.56 1.58
CA ARG A 40 -10.52 7.40 3.00
C ARG A 40 -11.11 8.55 3.82
N TYR A 41 -11.25 8.33 5.12
CA TYR A 41 -11.67 9.37 6.05
C TYR A 41 -10.77 10.60 5.97
N GLU A 42 -11.41 11.76 5.89
CA GLU A 42 -10.76 13.05 5.92
C GLU A 42 -11.30 13.82 7.11
N TYR A 43 -10.39 14.37 7.91
CA TYR A 43 -10.74 15.10 9.13
C TYR A 43 -11.33 16.49 8.85
N PHE A 44 -11.09 17.02 7.65
CA PHE A 44 -11.39 18.41 7.29
C PHE A 44 -12.27 18.45 6.06
N ARG A 45 -13.50 18.92 6.25
CA ARG A 45 -14.51 19.00 5.18
C ARG A 45 -14.07 19.90 4.04
N GLU A 46 -13.28 20.93 4.35
CA GLU A 46 -12.68 21.86 3.42
C GLU A 46 -11.64 21.23 2.48
N ASN A 47 -11.06 20.09 2.85
CA ASN A 47 -10.09 19.36 2.04
C ASN A 47 -10.75 18.32 1.12
N LEU A 48 -12.07 18.15 1.23
CA LEU A 48 -12.82 17.19 0.43
C LEU A 48 -12.98 17.69 -1.01
N GLU A 49 -12.69 16.81 -1.97
CA GLU A 49 -12.85 17.13 -3.39
C GLU A 49 -14.33 17.44 -3.70
N PRO A 50 -14.68 18.67 -4.13
CA PRO A 50 -16.05 19.00 -4.47
C PRO A 50 -16.44 18.37 -5.81
N GLY A 51 -17.69 17.89 -5.91
CA GLY A 51 -18.31 17.57 -7.20
C GLY A 51 -18.16 16.13 -7.71
N PHE A 52 -17.21 15.34 -7.21
CA PHE A 52 -17.10 13.92 -7.59
C PHE A 52 -17.82 12.96 -6.64
N PHE A 53 -17.90 13.30 -5.34
CA PHE A 53 -18.49 12.43 -4.32
C PHE A 53 -19.54 13.16 -3.49
N ASN A 54 -20.58 12.43 -3.09
CA ASN A 54 -21.51 12.88 -2.06
C ASN A 54 -20.93 12.50 -0.69
N TRP A 55 -20.09 13.38 -0.15
CA TRP A 55 -19.42 13.16 1.13
C TRP A 55 -20.43 13.01 2.27
N THR A 56 -20.29 11.94 3.04
CA THR A 56 -21.09 11.63 4.23
C THR A 56 -20.20 11.53 5.46
N GLU A 57 -20.79 11.72 6.63
CA GLU A 57 -20.09 11.52 7.89
C GLU A 57 -19.60 10.07 8.02
N SER A 58 -18.39 9.93 8.56
CA SER A 58 -17.74 8.64 8.71
C SER A 58 -18.49 7.77 9.72
N PRO A 59 -18.80 6.49 9.40
CA PRO A 59 -19.45 5.59 10.36
C PRO A 59 -18.61 5.44 11.63
N THR A 60 -19.17 5.88 12.76
CA THR A 60 -18.55 5.73 14.08
C THR A 60 -18.98 4.40 14.69
N ILE A 61 -18.03 3.63 15.21
CA ILE A 61 -18.28 2.33 15.84
C ILE A 61 -18.18 2.36 17.36
N GLY A 62 -17.64 3.45 17.91
CA GLY A 62 -17.60 3.69 19.34
C GLY A 62 -17.01 5.06 19.69
N GLN A 63 -16.83 5.31 20.99
CA GLN A 63 -16.28 6.55 21.50
C GLN A 63 -15.36 6.29 22.68
N ILE A 64 -14.29 7.08 22.79
CA ILE A 64 -13.41 7.12 23.96
C ILE A 64 -13.40 8.53 24.58
N PRO A 65 -13.03 8.68 25.86
CA PRO A 65 -12.86 10.01 26.45
C PRO A 65 -11.87 10.86 25.65
N GLN A 66 -12.23 12.12 25.44
CA GLN A 66 -11.37 13.06 24.73
C GLN A 66 -10.38 13.76 25.68
N VAL A 67 -9.18 14.03 25.18
CA VAL A 67 -8.17 14.82 25.89
C VAL A 67 -8.31 16.31 25.56
N ALA A 68 -7.89 17.20 26.46
CA ALA A 68 -8.06 18.65 26.27
C ALA A 68 -7.30 19.19 25.04
N THR A 69 -6.21 18.53 24.64
CA THR A 69 -5.37 18.95 23.51
C THR A 69 -4.79 17.71 22.83
N THR A 70 -4.82 17.70 21.50
CA THR A 70 -4.16 16.68 20.67
C THR A 70 -2.96 17.27 19.94
N TYR A 71 -1.97 16.44 19.63
CA TYR A 71 -0.80 16.84 18.84
C TYR A 71 -1.10 16.88 17.34
N GLY A 72 -0.35 17.71 16.62
CA GLY A 72 -0.35 17.70 15.17
C GLY A 72 0.43 16.51 14.59
N TYR A 73 -0.07 15.90 13.51
CA TYR A 73 0.59 14.78 12.85
C TYR A 73 0.34 14.70 11.34
N ILE A 74 1.18 13.92 10.66
CA ILE A 74 1.02 13.55 9.26
C ILE A 74 0.35 12.18 9.22
N ASP A 75 -0.82 12.14 8.61
CA ASP A 75 -1.59 10.93 8.38
C ASP A 75 -1.42 10.47 6.94
N GLY A 76 -1.39 9.16 6.74
CA GLY A 76 -1.45 8.51 5.43
C GLY A 76 -2.44 7.37 5.50
N MET A 77 -2.32 6.40 4.59
CA MET A 77 -3.05 5.14 4.71
C MET A 77 -2.91 4.52 6.12
N TYR A 78 -1.67 4.51 6.62
CA TYR A 78 -1.35 4.37 8.04
C TYR A 78 -0.77 5.68 8.59
N PRO A 79 -0.92 5.97 9.89
CA PRO A 79 -0.40 7.20 10.49
C PRO A 79 1.13 7.21 10.47
N ILE A 80 1.72 8.34 10.06
CA ILE A 80 3.14 8.38 9.69
C ILE A 80 4.01 8.90 10.85
N ILE A 81 3.80 10.15 11.28
CA ILE A 81 4.64 10.82 12.28
C ILE A 81 3.94 12.02 12.91
N ASN A 82 4.16 12.29 14.21
CA ASN A 82 3.67 13.50 14.88
C ASN A 82 4.75 14.58 15.08
N GLU A 83 4.33 15.74 15.62
CA GLU A 83 5.21 16.89 15.90
C GLU A 83 6.30 16.64 16.96
N HIS A 84 6.26 15.48 17.63
CA HIS A 84 7.27 15.01 18.57
C HIS A 84 8.24 13.98 17.97
N GLN A 85 8.19 13.79 16.65
CA GLN A 85 9.02 12.83 15.91
C GLN A 85 8.78 11.36 16.35
N LEU A 86 7.60 11.07 16.90
CA LEU A 86 7.10 9.70 17.05
C LEU A 86 6.55 9.23 15.70
N ALA A 87 7.11 8.16 15.15
CA ALA A 87 6.79 7.65 13.82
C ALA A 87 6.50 6.15 13.83
N PHE A 88 5.66 5.72 12.88
CA PHE A 88 5.24 4.33 12.73
C PHE A 88 5.54 3.77 11.33
N GLY A 89 5.83 2.47 11.29
CA GLY A 89 5.68 1.64 10.10
C GLY A 89 4.77 0.46 10.45
N GLU A 90 4.21 -0.20 9.45
CA GLU A 90 3.22 -1.25 9.64
C GLU A 90 3.59 -2.52 8.83
N SER A 91 3.12 -3.68 9.31
CA SER A 91 3.05 -4.90 8.53
C SER A 91 1.89 -5.78 9.01
N THR A 92 0.93 -6.01 8.13
CA THR A 92 -0.19 -6.93 8.39
C THR A 92 0.27 -8.36 8.59
N CYS A 93 -0.18 -8.99 9.67
CA CYS A 93 0.30 -10.29 10.11
C CYS A 93 -0.84 -11.28 10.37
N GLY A 94 -0.67 -12.51 9.92
CA GLY A 94 -1.64 -13.56 10.23
C GLY A 94 -1.62 -13.95 11.71
N ALA A 95 -2.80 -14.12 12.31
CA ALA A 95 -2.97 -14.54 13.70
C ALA A 95 -3.98 -15.70 13.85
N LYS A 96 -3.92 -16.43 14.98
CA LYS A 96 -4.81 -17.57 15.26
C LYS A 96 -6.19 -17.17 15.79
N LEU A 97 -6.33 -15.95 16.30
CA LEU A 97 -7.58 -15.40 16.82
C LEU A 97 -7.96 -14.18 15.99
N TRP A 98 -9.26 -13.95 15.82
CA TRP A 98 -9.82 -12.83 15.08
C TRP A 98 -11.09 -12.34 15.78
N ALA A 99 -11.49 -11.11 15.51
CA ALA A 99 -12.71 -10.51 16.06
C ALA A 99 -13.40 -9.63 15.03
N LYS A 100 -14.69 -9.36 15.26
CA LYS A 100 -15.45 -8.40 14.47
C LYS A 100 -15.54 -7.02 15.14
N PRO A 101 -15.62 -5.94 14.35
CA PRO A 101 -15.95 -4.62 14.86
C PRO A 101 -17.34 -4.58 15.53
N ALA A 102 -17.54 -3.68 16.49
CA ALA A 102 -18.78 -3.56 17.27
C ALA A 102 -20.04 -3.34 16.42
N THR A 103 -19.96 -2.56 15.34
CA THR A 103 -21.11 -2.33 14.43
C THR A 103 -21.28 -3.43 13.39
N GLN A 104 -20.35 -4.38 13.32
CA GLN A 104 -20.35 -5.50 12.37
C GLN A 104 -20.70 -6.83 13.07
N GLY A 105 -21.35 -6.76 14.23
CA GLY A 105 -21.78 -7.93 15.02
C GLY A 105 -20.73 -8.48 15.99
N GLY A 106 -19.61 -7.78 16.18
CA GLY A 106 -18.62 -8.09 17.22
C GLY A 106 -18.66 -7.12 18.39
N LYS A 107 -17.51 -6.93 19.06
CA LYS A 107 -17.38 -6.08 20.25
C LYS A 107 -16.16 -5.16 20.21
N ALA A 108 -15.22 -5.40 19.30
CA ALA A 108 -13.99 -4.63 19.21
C ALA A 108 -14.23 -3.23 18.61
N LEU A 109 -13.55 -2.22 19.16
CA LEU A 109 -13.65 -0.84 18.68
C LEU A 109 -12.45 -0.41 17.83
N PHE A 110 -11.30 -1.06 17.93
CA PHE A 110 -10.08 -0.57 17.31
C PHE A 110 -9.46 -1.55 16.31
N ASP A 111 -9.06 -1.03 15.15
CA ASP A 111 -7.98 -1.60 14.34
C ASP A 111 -6.66 -0.85 14.58
N ILE A 112 -5.58 -1.31 13.95
CA ILE A 112 -4.24 -0.75 14.16
C ILE A 112 -4.09 0.71 13.70
N THR A 113 -4.77 1.08 12.61
CA THR A 113 -4.72 2.44 12.05
C THR A 113 -5.27 3.42 13.05
N GLU A 114 -6.40 3.07 13.66
CA GLU A 114 -7.08 3.94 14.59
C GLU A 114 -6.39 4.01 15.96
N LEU A 115 -5.78 2.90 16.42
CA LEU A 115 -4.89 2.93 17.59
C LEU A 115 -3.69 3.86 17.35
N ALA A 116 -3.05 3.75 16.19
CA ALA A 116 -1.91 4.58 15.83
C ALA A 116 -2.29 6.07 15.75
N ARG A 117 -3.48 6.42 15.23
CA ARG A 117 -3.97 7.82 15.23
C ARG A 117 -4.12 8.35 16.64
N VAL A 118 -4.79 7.61 17.52
CA VAL A 118 -4.95 8.00 18.93
C VAL A 118 -3.58 8.14 19.62
N ALA A 119 -2.62 7.28 19.27
CA ALA A 119 -1.26 7.37 19.79
C ALA A 119 -0.55 8.66 19.34
N LEU A 120 -0.57 8.99 18.04
CA LEU A 120 0.03 10.21 17.52
C LEU A 120 -0.62 11.47 18.10
N GLU A 121 -1.93 11.44 18.33
CA GLU A 121 -2.69 12.54 18.95
C GLU A 121 -2.29 12.80 20.41
N ARG A 122 -1.82 11.78 21.15
CA ARG A 122 -1.78 11.83 22.63
C ARG A 122 -0.42 11.55 23.26
N THR A 123 0.56 11.07 22.50
CA THR A 123 1.86 10.62 23.05
C THR A 123 3.06 11.26 22.35
N ARG A 124 4.22 11.22 23.00
CA ARG A 124 5.46 11.83 22.48
C ARG A 124 6.57 10.83 22.22
N THR A 125 6.50 9.67 22.86
CA THR A 125 7.55 8.65 22.83
C THR A 125 7.02 7.31 22.38
N ALA A 126 7.91 6.46 21.85
CA ALA A 126 7.61 5.13 21.38
C ALA A 126 6.95 4.28 22.48
N ARG A 127 7.50 4.34 23.69
CA ARG A 127 7.02 3.60 24.86
C ARG A 127 5.62 4.03 25.31
N GLU A 128 5.36 5.33 25.37
CA GLU A 128 4.03 5.87 25.69
C GLU A 128 2.99 5.45 24.63
N ALA A 129 3.38 5.50 23.35
CA ALA A 129 2.52 5.11 22.24
C ALA A 129 2.12 3.64 22.33
N ILE A 130 3.09 2.74 22.52
CA ILE A 130 2.85 1.29 22.66
C ILE A 130 1.93 1.01 23.84
N GLN A 131 2.20 1.62 25.00
CA GLN A 131 1.36 1.43 26.19
C GLN A 131 -0.06 1.91 25.95
N LEU A 132 -0.25 3.12 25.38
CA LEU A 132 -1.58 3.65 25.10
C LEU A 132 -2.35 2.80 24.10
N MET A 133 -1.71 2.37 23.00
CA MET A 133 -2.35 1.50 22.01
C MET A 133 -2.76 0.16 22.65
N GLY A 134 -1.87 -0.43 23.44
CA GLY A 134 -2.12 -1.67 24.16
C GLY A 134 -3.27 -1.57 25.16
N ASP A 135 -3.31 -0.50 25.96
CA ASP A 135 -4.36 -0.27 26.95
C ASP A 135 -5.73 -0.08 26.31
N LEU A 136 -5.79 0.71 25.23
CA LEU A 136 -7.03 0.93 24.46
C LEU A 136 -7.52 -0.37 23.83
N ALA A 137 -6.62 -1.15 23.23
CA ALA A 137 -6.97 -2.43 22.62
C ALA A 137 -7.47 -3.44 23.64
N VAL A 138 -6.86 -3.50 24.83
CA VAL A 138 -7.30 -4.37 25.93
C VAL A 138 -8.67 -3.92 26.46
N GLN A 139 -8.87 -2.62 26.63
CA GLN A 139 -10.08 -2.04 27.22
C GLN A 139 -11.29 -2.07 26.28
N TYR A 140 -11.07 -1.81 25.00
CA TYR A 140 -12.14 -1.57 24.02
C TYR A 140 -12.17 -2.62 22.89
N GLY A 141 -11.25 -3.58 22.92
CA GLY A 141 -11.16 -4.66 21.93
C GLY A 141 -10.47 -4.25 20.64
N TYR A 142 -9.84 -5.25 20.02
CA TYR A 142 -9.10 -5.11 18.77
C TYR A 142 -9.69 -6.01 17.67
N TYR A 143 -9.72 -5.54 16.43
CA TYR A 143 -10.05 -6.31 15.23
C TYR A 143 -8.99 -6.09 14.14
N GLY A 144 -8.78 -7.09 13.29
CA GLY A 144 -7.80 -7.04 12.19
C GLY A 144 -8.29 -6.29 10.96
N ALA A 145 -7.43 -6.17 9.93
CA ALA A 145 -7.76 -5.43 8.71
C ALA A 145 -8.91 -6.05 7.91
N GLU A 146 -9.12 -7.37 8.04
CA GLU A 146 -10.32 -8.05 7.55
C GLU A 146 -11.06 -8.79 8.68
N TRP A 147 -12.40 -8.74 8.63
CA TRP A 147 -13.27 -9.36 9.63
C TRP A 147 -14.40 -10.21 9.00
N GLU A 148 -14.39 -10.40 7.68
CA GLU A 148 -15.28 -11.32 6.95
C GLU A 148 -14.52 -12.03 5.83
N GLY A 149 -15.03 -13.19 5.39
CA GLY A 149 -14.43 -13.97 4.30
C GLY A 149 -13.33 -14.94 4.75
N ASP A 150 -12.62 -15.49 3.77
CA ASP A 150 -11.66 -16.59 3.97
C ASP A 150 -10.29 -16.11 4.47
N SER A 151 -10.03 -14.81 4.39
CA SER A 151 -8.75 -14.19 4.71
C SER A 151 -8.69 -13.61 6.14
N VAL A 152 -9.76 -13.71 6.93
CA VAL A 152 -9.81 -13.12 8.30
C VAL A 152 -8.61 -13.48 9.17
N LEU A 153 -8.14 -14.73 9.15
CA LEU A 153 -6.97 -15.12 9.96
C LEU A 153 -5.64 -14.63 9.36
N SER A 154 -5.58 -14.37 8.04
CA SER A 154 -4.40 -13.79 7.37
C SER A 154 -4.18 -12.33 7.78
N GLU A 155 -5.27 -11.62 8.10
CA GLU A 155 -5.30 -10.18 8.36
C GLU A 155 -5.71 -9.85 9.81
N ALA A 156 -5.79 -10.87 10.68
CA ALA A 156 -6.31 -10.73 12.04
C ALA A 156 -5.36 -10.01 13.00
N GLY A 157 -4.05 -10.07 12.73
CA GLY A 157 -3.01 -9.49 13.58
C GLY A 157 -2.27 -8.39 12.86
N GLU A 158 -1.61 -7.54 13.63
CA GLU A 158 -0.83 -6.43 13.09
C GLU A 158 0.50 -6.27 13.79
N THR A 159 1.46 -5.73 13.04
CA THR A 159 2.74 -5.33 13.60
C THR A 159 3.01 -3.87 13.30
N LEU A 160 3.35 -3.10 14.32
CA LEU A 160 3.93 -1.77 14.14
C LEU A 160 5.41 -1.75 14.50
N THR A 161 6.21 -1.11 13.65
CA THR A 161 7.52 -0.59 14.02
C THR A 161 7.34 0.81 14.57
N VAL A 162 7.61 0.99 15.85
CA VAL A 162 7.37 2.23 16.58
C VAL A 162 8.70 2.89 16.93
N THR A 163 8.91 4.12 16.48
CA THR A 163 10.20 4.82 16.67
C THR A 163 10.00 6.24 17.17
N ASP A 164 10.93 6.72 17.99
CA ASP A 164 11.08 8.14 18.30
C ASP A 164 12.56 8.56 18.13
N THR A 165 12.95 9.70 18.71
CA THR A 165 14.33 10.22 18.62
C THR A 165 15.37 9.41 19.40
N LYS A 166 14.94 8.43 20.22
CA LYS A 166 15.80 7.67 21.14
C LYS A 166 15.69 6.17 20.98
N GLU A 167 14.51 5.65 20.66
CA GLU A 167 14.25 4.21 20.66
C GLU A 167 13.50 3.75 19.41
N GLY A 168 13.70 2.48 19.08
CA GLY A 168 12.91 1.74 18.10
C GLY A 168 12.36 0.45 18.71
N TRP A 169 11.13 0.11 18.35
CA TRP A 169 10.38 -1.00 18.91
C TRP A 169 9.61 -1.74 17.82
N VAL A 170 9.35 -3.03 18.05
CA VAL A 170 8.36 -3.82 17.31
C VAL A 170 7.21 -4.12 18.25
N PHE A 171 5.97 -3.86 17.82
CA PHE A 171 4.73 -4.06 18.57
C PHE A 171 3.83 -5.02 17.79
N HIS A 172 3.59 -6.21 18.31
CA HIS A 172 2.65 -7.19 17.77
C HIS A 172 1.34 -7.15 18.53
N ILE A 173 0.22 -7.23 17.82
CA ILE A 173 -1.12 -7.23 18.39
C ILE A 173 -2.06 -8.16 17.62
N LEU A 174 -2.96 -8.81 18.35
CA LEU A 174 -4.08 -9.58 17.82
C LEU A 174 -5.29 -9.51 18.77
N PRO A 175 -6.49 -9.89 18.33
CA PRO A 175 -7.65 -10.01 19.22
C PRO A 175 -7.43 -11.11 20.26
N ASP A 176 -8.05 -10.95 21.43
CA ASP A 176 -8.20 -12.08 22.35
C ASP A 176 -9.37 -12.99 21.93
N ASP A 177 -9.50 -14.13 22.60
CA ASP A 177 -10.54 -15.12 22.35
C ASP A 177 -11.93 -14.72 22.86
N SER A 178 -12.07 -13.57 23.53
CA SER A 178 -13.38 -13.00 23.86
C SER A 178 -13.97 -12.14 22.73
N GLY A 179 -13.12 -11.69 21.80
CA GLY A 179 -13.46 -10.73 20.76
C GLY A 179 -13.76 -9.32 21.27
N ALA A 180 -13.48 -9.04 22.54
CA ALA A 180 -13.71 -7.76 23.22
C ALA A 180 -12.45 -7.18 23.87
N SER A 181 -11.31 -7.87 23.76
CA SER A 181 -10.00 -7.42 24.23
C SER A 181 -8.93 -7.73 23.18
N ALA A 182 -7.68 -7.57 23.56
CA ALA A 182 -6.53 -7.84 22.71
C ALA A 182 -5.44 -8.59 23.49
N VAL A 183 -4.55 -9.23 22.75
CA VAL A 183 -3.26 -9.72 23.22
C VAL A 183 -2.17 -8.99 22.46
N TRP A 184 -1.15 -8.50 23.15
CA TRP A 184 -0.06 -7.78 22.50
C TRP A 184 1.27 -7.95 23.24
N VAL A 185 2.36 -7.78 22.49
CA VAL A 185 3.73 -7.74 23.01
C VAL A 185 4.55 -6.75 22.20
N ALA A 186 5.52 -6.09 22.83
CA ALA A 186 6.51 -5.28 22.14
C ALA A 186 7.93 -5.58 22.62
N GLN A 187 8.88 -5.48 21.70
CA GLN A 187 10.30 -5.67 21.99
C GLN A 187 11.13 -4.51 21.43
N ARG A 188 12.07 -3.99 22.23
CA ARG A 188 13.00 -2.92 21.85
C ARG A 188 14.03 -3.45 20.86
N VAL A 189 14.28 -2.70 19.80
CA VAL A 189 15.38 -2.94 18.86
C VAL A 189 16.65 -2.33 19.44
N PRO A 190 17.77 -3.08 19.55
CA PRO A 190 19.05 -2.51 19.98
C PRO A 190 19.52 -1.38 19.06
N ASP A 191 20.27 -0.43 19.62
CA ASP A 191 20.60 0.84 18.95
C ASP A 191 21.44 0.67 17.67
N THR A 192 22.22 -0.42 17.56
CA THR A 192 23.07 -0.75 16.40
C THR A 192 22.43 -1.78 15.46
N HIS A 193 21.16 -2.14 15.68
CA HIS A 193 20.49 -3.23 14.98
C HIS A 193 19.47 -2.75 13.94
N ILE A 194 19.17 -3.64 12.99
CA ILE A 194 18.01 -3.58 12.09
C ILE A 194 17.09 -4.77 12.34
N VAL A 195 15.79 -4.56 12.17
CA VAL A 195 14.75 -5.59 12.22
C VAL A 195 13.92 -5.56 10.94
N ALA A 196 13.42 -6.71 10.50
CA ALA A 196 12.60 -6.85 9.31
C ALA A 196 11.34 -7.67 9.62
N ILE A 197 10.19 -7.20 9.17
CA ILE A 197 8.90 -7.86 9.37
C ILE A 197 8.30 -8.18 8.01
N GLY A 198 8.05 -9.46 7.77
CA GLY A 198 7.56 -9.97 6.48
C GLY A 198 6.15 -10.51 6.57
N ASN A 199 5.18 -9.73 7.06
CA ASN A 199 3.79 -10.17 7.25
C ASN A 199 3.66 -11.45 8.11
N GLN A 200 4.46 -11.53 9.16
CA GLN A 200 4.44 -12.58 10.17
C GLN A 200 5.08 -12.01 11.46
N PHE A 201 4.53 -12.38 12.62
CA PHE A 201 5.17 -12.06 13.90
C PHE A 201 6.58 -12.65 14.00
N ILE A 202 7.46 -11.95 14.74
CA ILE A 202 8.88 -12.26 14.89
C ILE A 202 9.38 -12.17 16.34
N ILE A 203 8.54 -11.72 17.29
CA ILE A 203 8.89 -11.74 18.72
C ILE A 203 8.66 -13.17 19.22
N HIS A 204 9.74 -13.89 19.53
CA HIS A 204 9.69 -15.25 20.05
C HIS A 204 9.65 -15.24 21.57
N HIS A 205 10.82 -15.26 22.22
CA HIS A 205 10.92 -15.29 23.69
C HIS A 205 10.55 -13.95 24.32
N VAL A 206 9.64 -13.99 25.30
CA VAL A 206 9.12 -12.80 25.98
C VAL A 206 9.56 -12.76 27.45
N ASN A 207 10.10 -11.62 27.89
CA ASN A 207 10.39 -11.38 29.30
C ASN A 207 9.80 -10.05 29.78
N LEU A 208 8.55 -10.06 30.25
CA LEU A 208 7.88 -8.85 30.75
C LEU A 208 8.47 -8.29 32.06
N THR A 209 9.38 -9.00 32.72
CA THR A 209 10.10 -8.46 33.89
C THR A 209 11.23 -7.53 33.49
N ASP A 210 11.72 -7.66 32.25
CA ASP A 210 12.65 -6.72 31.63
C ASP A 210 11.86 -5.61 30.93
N SER A 211 11.38 -4.66 31.72
CA SER A 211 10.59 -3.53 31.21
C SER A 211 11.39 -2.61 30.29
N ASP A 212 12.73 -2.68 30.31
CA ASP A 212 13.56 -1.85 29.44
C ASP A 212 13.46 -2.34 27.99
N ASN A 213 13.38 -3.66 27.78
CA ASN A 213 13.34 -4.28 26.46
C ASN A 213 11.99 -4.87 26.06
N PHE A 214 11.06 -5.06 26.99
CA PHE A 214 9.75 -5.66 26.71
C PHE A 214 8.59 -4.88 27.34
N LEU A 215 7.48 -4.86 26.60
CA LEU A 215 6.15 -4.46 27.07
C LEU A 215 5.15 -5.52 26.58
N GLY A 216 4.01 -5.67 27.24
CA GLY A 216 3.00 -6.62 26.80
C GLY A 216 1.75 -6.63 27.64
N SER A 217 0.69 -7.22 27.10
CA SER A 217 -0.56 -7.40 27.83
C SER A 217 -0.42 -8.44 28.94
N SER A 218 -1.00 -8.15 30.10
CA SER A 218 -0.94 -9.07 31.25
C SER A 218 -1.64 -10.41 31.00
N ASN A 219 -2.56 -10.46 30.04
CA ASN A 219 -3.35 -11.64 29.66
C ASN A 219 -2.65 -12.56 28.64
N LEU A 220 -1.46 -12.24 28.12
CA LEU A 220 -0.85 -12.97 27.01
C LEU A 220 -0.54 -14.44 27.33
N TYR A 221 -0.16 -14.76 28.57
CA TYR A 221 0.09 -16.15 28.97
C TYR A 221 -1.22 -16.93 29.17
N ASP A 222 -2.20 -16.30 29.81
CA ASP A 222 -3.48 -16.93 30.14
C ASP A 222 -4.32 -17.22 28.91
N VAL A 223 -4.36 -16.28 27.95
CA VAL A 223 -5.05 -16.46 26.67
C VAL A 223 -4.42 -17.61 25.87
N ALA A 224 -3.08 -17.68 25.80
CA ALA A 224 -2.40 -18.77 25.10
C ALA A 224 -2.71 -20.13 25.75
N LYS A 225 -2.63 -20.20 27.07
CA LYS A 225 -2.87 -21.43 27.82
C LYS A 225 -4.31 -21.94 27.68
N ARG A 226 -5.31 -21.07 27.85
CA ARG A 226 -6.72 -21.48 27.78
C ARG A 226 -7.18 -21.89 26.37
N ASN A 227 -6.49 -21.40 25.34
CA ASN A 227 -6.73 -21.79 23.94
C ASN A 227 -5.88 -22.98 23.49
N ASN A 228 -5.10 -23.60 24.39
CA ASN A 228 -4.15 -24.67 24.08
C ASN A 228 -3.09 -24.28 23.04
N PHE A 229 -2.72 -23.01 22.99
CA PHE A 229 -1.61 -22.52 22.16
C PHE A 229 -0.25 -22.66 22.86
N TRP A 230 -0.28 -22.80 24.18
CA TRP A 230 0.88 -23.03 25.03
C TRP A 230 0.49 -23.97 26.18
N ASP A 231 1.40 -24.87 26.57
CA ASP A 231 1.16 -25.87 27.62
C ASP A 231 1.26 -25.30 29.05
N GLY A 232 1.79 -24.09 29.19
CA GLY A 232 2.05 -23.46 30.48
C GLY A 232 3.30 -23.98 31.19
N GLN A 233 4.14 -24.76 30.50
CA GLN A 233 5.32 -25.41 31.05
C GLN A 233 6.58 -25.16 30.22
N SER A 234 6.47 -25.27 28.90
CA SER A 234 7.54 -24.97 27.94
C SER A 234 7.88 -23.48 27.93
N ASP A 235 9.05 -23.13 27.40
CA ASP A 235 9.40 -21.72 27.19
C ASP A 235 8.37 -21.05 26.27
N PHE A 236 7.90 -19.88 26.68
CA PHE A 236 6.86 -19.17 25.94
C PHE A 236 7.45 -18.50 24.69
N ASP A 237 6.90 -18.83 23.54
CA ASP A 237 7.20 -18.22 22.24
C ASP A 237 5.93 -17.57 21.68
N PHE A 238 5.91 -16.23 21.62
CA PHE A 238 4.73 -15.47 21.23
C PHE A 238 4.33 -15.74 19.77
N THR A 239 5.29 -15.74 18.84
CA THR A 239 5.04 -16.04 17.43
C THR A 239 4.46 -17.44 17.26
N VAL A 240 5.05 -18.47 17.88
CA VAL A 240 4.53 -19.85 17.78
C VAL A 240 3.15 -19.98 18.43
N ALA A 241 2.92 -19.29 19.56
CA ALA A 241 1.64 -19.29 20.25
C ALA A 241 0.54 -18.63 19.41
N TYR A 242 0.81 -17.49 18.78
CA TYR A 242 -0.24 -16.62 18.26
C TYR A 242 -0.26 -16.38 16.75
N ALA A 243 0.87 -16.51 16.05
CA ALA A 243 0.91 -16.29 14.61
C ALA A 243 0.15 -17.39 13.86
N ARG A 244 -0.48 -17.01 12.76
CA ARG A 244 -1.07 -17.98 11.83
C ARG A 244 0.04 -18.65 11.05
N ARG A 245 0.14 -19.97 11.19
CA ARG A 245 1.04 -20.78 10.36
C ARG A 245 0.60 -20.74 8.89
N ARG A 246 1.47 -20.30 8.00
CA ARG A 246 1.26 -20.42 6.55
C ARG A 246 1.36 -21.89 6.10
N PRO A 247 0.52 -22.36 5.17
CA PRO A 247 0.50 -23.75 4.75
C PRO A 247 1.74 -24.12 3.92
N GLY A 248 2.16 -25.39 3.98
CA GLY A 248 3.28 -25.91 3.20
C GLY A 248 4.54 -25.07 3.37
N GLU A 249 5.17 -24.69 2.25
CA GLU A 249 6.36 -23.84 2.20
C GLU A 249 6.03 -22.35 1.96
N SER A 250 4.76 -21.96 2.00
CA SER A 250 4.36 -20.56 1.77
C SER A 250 4.87 -19.59 2.83
N PHE A 251 5.40 -20.09 3.96
CA PHE A 251 6.09 -19.26 4.96
C PHE A 251 7.37 -18.59 4.44
N TYR A 252 7.97 -19.10 3.36
CA TYR A 252 9.09 -18.41 2.70
C TYR A 252 8.72 -17.06 2.08
N TYR A 253 7.43 -16.80 1.88
CA TYR A 253 6.94 -15.45 1.58
C TYR A 253 7.35 -14.45 2.67
N SER A 254 7.37 -14.88 3.93
CA SER A 254 7.68 -14.04 5.09
C SER A 254 9.16 -14.13 5.45
N THR A 255 9.66 -15.34 5.69
CA THR A 255 10.99 -15.54 6.27
C THR A 255 12.10 -15.16 5.30
N ARG A 256 11.94 -15.37 3.99
CA ARG A 256 13.00 -15.02 3.03
C ARG A 256 13.21 -13.51 2.92
N ARG A 257 12.17 -12.69 3.09
CA ARG A 257 12.29 -11.22 3.15
C ARG A 257 13.10 -10.79 4.38
N GLN A 258 12.86 -11.41 5.53
CA GLN A 258 13.66 -11.13 6.74
C GLN A 258 15.13 -11.49 6.54
N TRP A 259 15.40 -12.71 6.06
CA TRP A 259 16.76 -13.16 5.73
C TRP A 259 17.47 -12.18 4.78
N ARG A 260 16.75 -11.71 3.76
CA ARG A 260 17.34 -10.83 2.76
C ARG A 260 17.73 -9.48 3.34
N VAL A 261 16.85 -8.86 4.12
CA VAL A 261 17.18 -7.58 4.79
C VAL A 261 18.37 -7.77 5.74
N TYR A 262 18.42 -8.87 6.50
CA TYR A 262 19.53 -9.13 7.43
C TYR A 262 20.87 -9.33 6.72
N THR A 263 20.89 -10.10 5.63
CA THR A 263 22.12 -10.33 4.83
C THR A 263 22.55 -9.10 4.03
N LEU A 264 21.62 -8.22 3.64
CA LEU A 264 21.95 -6.94 3.02
C LEU A 264 22.54 -5.94 4.02
N ALA A 265 21.99 -5.89 5.24
CA ALA A 265 22.46 -5.01 6.30
C ALA A 265 23.79 -5.47 6.91
N ASN A 266 24.05 -6.78 6.89
CA ASN A 266 25.32 -7.35 7.33
C ASN A 266 25.72 -8.52 6.40
N PRO A 267 26.50 -8.26 5.33
CA PRO A 267 26.92 -9.29 4.39
C PRO A 267 27.87 -10.36 4.96
N SER A 268 28.41 -10.14 6.16
CA SER A 268 29.24 -11.14 6.85
C SER A 268 28.42 -12.11 7.69
N LEU A 269 27.10 -11.91 7.79
CA LEU A 269 26.20 -12.75 8.55
C LEU A 269 26.01 -14.11 7.84
N ASP A 270 26.43 -15.18 8.50
CA ASP A 270 26.12 -16.55 8.07
C ASP A 270 24.71 -16.94 8.51
N LEU A 271 23.71 -16.42 7.79
CA LEU A 271 22.30 -16.72 8.01
C LEU A 271 21.74 -17.55 6.85
N SER A 272 21.18 -18.71 7.17
CA SER A 272 20.51 -19.57 6.20
C SER A 272 19.23 -18.91 5.65
N PRO A 273 18.94 -18.98 4.34
CA PRO A 273 17.64 -18.58 3.78
C PRO A 273 16.52 -19.61 4.06
N TYR A 274 16.88 -20.77 4.62
CA TYR A 274 15.98 -21.88 4.94
C TYR A 274 15.76 -21.95 6.44
N THR A 275 14.49 -22.02 6.84
CA THR A 275 14.03 -22.00 8.24
C THR A 275 12.75 -22.83 8.38
N ASP A 276 12.32 -23.09 9.62
CA ASP A 276 10.98 -23.57 9.91
C ASP A 276 9.89 -22.52 9.59
N ALA A 277 8.62 -22.93 9.73
CA ALA A 277 7.46 -22.12 9.34
C ALA A 277 7.28 -20.80 10.11
N PHE A 278 7.85 -20.70 11.30
CA PHE A 278 7.76 -19.51 12.15
C PHE A 278 9.04 -18.68 12.16
N GLY A 279 10.12 -19.14 11.52
CA GLY A 279 11.37 -18.38 11.54
C GLY A 279 12.14 -18.50 12.86
N THR A 280 11.95 -19.57 13.65
CA THR A 280 12.47 -19.65 15.04
C THR A 280 14.00 -19.65 15.11
N THR A 281 14.67 -19.93 13.98
CA THR A 281 16.15 -19.86 13.86
C THR A 281 16.67 -18.45 13.59
N TYR A 282 15.81 -17.50 13.23
CA TYR A 282 16.23 -16.13 12.97
C TYR A 282 16.24 -15.30 14.27
N PRO A 283 17.25 -14.44 14.45
CA PRO A 283 17.24 -13.51 15.57
C PRO A 283 16.14 -12.46 15.38
N PHE A 284 15.66 -11.91 16.49
CA PHE A 284 14.70 -10.78 16.48
C PHE A 284 15.21 -9.60 15.64
N SER A 285 16.51 -9.32 15.68
CA SER A 285 17.18 -8.25 14.92
C SER A 285 18.65 -8.61 14.74
N VAL A 286 19.34 -7.94 13.81
CA VAL A 286 20.78 -8.15 13.55
C VAL A 286 21.54 -6.84 13.63
N GLU A 287 22.77 -6.89 14.16
CA GLU A 287 23.69 -5.77 14.11
C GLU A 287 24.08 -5.46 12.67
N THR A 288 24.03 -4.17 12.29
CA THR A 288 24.38 -3.72 10.95
C THR A 288 25.89 -3.66 10.78
N ALA A 289 26.41 -3.92 9.57
CA ALA A 289 27.85 -3.82 9.29
C ALA A 289 28.39 -2.38 9.37
N GLY A 290 27.50 -1.39 9.34
CA GLY A 290 27.80 0.03 9.46
C GLY A 290 26.52 0.86 9.61
N LEU A 291 26.66 2.17 9.69
CA LEU A 291 25.52 3.09 9.71
C LEU A 291 24.74 2.97 8.39
N LEU A 292 23.42 2.83 8.51
CA LEU A 292 22.51 2.83 7.37
C LEU A 292 21.89 4.22 7.20
N ASP A 293 21.71 4.63 5.95
CA ASP A 293 20.96 5.83 5.61
C ASP A 293 19.61 5.49 4.93
N ALA A 294 18.82 6.53 4.61
CA ALA A 294 17.53 6.35 3.96
C ALA A 294 17.66 5.69 2.57
N SER A 295 18.75 5.92 1.85
CA SER A 295 18.99 5.32 0.53
C SER A 295 19.25 3.81 0.65
N ASP A 296 19.89 3.36 1.73
CA ASP A 296 20.05 1.94 2.03
C ASP A 296 18.70 1.28 2.27
N LEU A 297 17.82 1.89 3.07
CA LEU A 297 16.48 1.33 3.32
C LEU A 297 15.63 1.31 2.05
N ILE A 298 15.68 2.37 1.22
CA ILE A 298 15.01 2.39 -0.09
C ILE A 298 15.55 1.27 -0.99
N ARG A 299 16.87 1.03 -1.00
CA ARG A 299 17.48 -0.07 -1.74
C ARG A 299 16.98 -1.41 -1.24
N PHE A 300 16.89 -1.61 0.08
CA PHE A 300 16.41 -2.86 0.68
C PHE A 300 14.95 -3.13 0.33
N GLN A 301 14.08 -2.11 0.35
CA GLN A 301 12.67 -2.24 -0.03
C GLN A 301 12.46 -2.50 -1.53
N ARG A 302 13.47 -2.27 -2.36
CA ARG A 302 13.43 -2.49 -3.81
C ARG A 302 14.17 -3.76 -4.24
N ASP A 303 14.68 -4.54 -3.29
CA ASP A 303 15.41 -5.77 -3.57
C ASP A 303 14.44 -6.93 -3.83
N HIS A 304 14.72 -7.69 -4.89
CA HIS A 304 14.00 -8.89 -5.31
C HIS A 304 14.91 -10.11 -5.24
N TYR A 305 15.76 -10.15 -4.22
CA TYR A 305 16.78 -11.16 -3.96
C TYR A 305 17.93 -11.16 -4.98
N GLU A 306 18.31 -10.00 -5.50
CA GLU A 306 19.33 -9.86 -6.53
C GLU A 306 20.66 -10.53 -6.13
N ASN A 307 21.30 -11.21 -7.09
CA ASN A 307 22.55 -11.96 -6.90
C ASN A 307 22.44 -13.16 -5.95
N THR A 308 21.25 -13.75 -5.81
CA THR A 308 21.03 -14.99 -5.07
C THR A 308 20.35 -16.02 -5.95
N THR A 309 20.22 -17.27 -5.47
CA THR A 309 19.43 -18.30 -6.16
C THR A 309 17.93 -17.98 -6.20
N PHE A 310 17.46 -16.96 -5.48
CA PHE A 310 16.06 -16.54 -5.40
C PHE A 310 15.75 -15.30 -6.23
N ASP A 311 16.74 -14.77 -6.96
CA ASP A 311 16.65 -13.54 -7.74
C ASP A 311 15.46 -13.58 -8.72
N LEU A 312 14.45 -12.75 -8.47
CA LEU A 312 13.24 -12.69 -9.29
C LEU A 312 13.46 -11.94 -10.61
N THR A 313 14.56 -11.20 -10.76
CA THR A 313 14.89 -10.54 -12.03
C THR A 313 15.48 -11.52 -13.05
N GLN A 314 15.84 -12.73 -12.62
CA GLN A 314 16.50 -13.74 -13.45
C GLN A 314 15.59 -14.90 -13.84
N GLY A 315 16.03 -15.64 -14.86
CA GLY A 315 15.42 -16.88 -15.32
C GLY A 315 14.21 -16.69 -16.25
N PRO A 316 13.64 -17.79 -16.77
CA PRO A 316 12.59 -17.72 -17.78
C PRO A 316 11.31 -16.97 -17.32
N GLN A 317 11.02 -16.97 -16.02
CA GLN A 317 9.82 -16.33 -15.46
C GLN A 317 9.91 -14.80 -15.42
N SER A 318 11.10 -14.21 -15.46
CA SER A 318 11.28 -12.75 -15.49
C SER A 318 11.19 -12.16 -16.90
N GLY A 319 11.17 -13.00 -17.93
CA GLY A 319 11.13 -12.58 -19.32
C GLY A 319 12.38 -11.81 -19.76
N PRO A 320 12.41 -11.30 -21.00
CA PRO A 320 13.60 -10.65 -21.56
C PRO A 320 13.98 -9.32 -20.89
N TYR A 321 13.09 -8.75 -20.07
CA TYR A 321 13.28 -7.47 -19.39
C TYR A 321 13.58 -7.61 -17.89
N GLY A 322 13.70 -8.83 -17.38
CA GLY A 322 14.01 -9.07 -15.98
C GLY A 322 12.92 -8.61 -15.01
N ASN A 323 11.64 -8.75 -15.39
CA ASN A 323 10.52 -8.36 -14.55
C ASN A 323 10.49 -9.23 -13.27
N PRO A 324 10.62 -8.63 -12.07
CA PRO A 324 10.56 -9.37 -10.82
C PRO A 324 9.13 -9.81 -10.45
N ASP A 325 8.10 -9.16 -11.02
CA ASP A 325 6.72 -9.44 -10.67
C ASP A 325 6.34 -10.87 -11.07
N ARG A 326 5.90 -11.63 -10.08
CA ARG A 326 5.37 -12.98 -10.27
C ARG A 326 3.87 -12.92 -10.13
N TYR A 327 3.16 -13.16 -11.22
CA TYR A 327 1.71 -13.28 -11.18
C TYR A 327 1.32 -14.39 -10.19
N SER A 328 0.58 -14.03 -9.14
CA SER A 328 -0.06 -14.98 -8.23
C SER A 328 -0.83 -15.97 -9.09
N LYS A 329 -0.46 -17.26 -9.04
CA LYS A 329 -0.89 -18.33 -9.96
C LYS A 329 -2.31 -18.07 -10.53
N PRO A 330 -2.42 -17.42 -11.70
CA PRO A 330 -3.68 -17.41 -12.42
C PRO A 330 -3.90 -18.83 -12.92
N ALA A 331 -5.12 -19.13 -13.35
CA ALA A 331 -5.44 -20.38 -14.05
C ALA A 331 -4.45 -20.71 -15.20
N SER A 332 -3.74 -19.71 -15.74
CA SER A 332 -2.68 -19.86 -16.73
C SER A 332 -1.43 -20.63 -16.25
N PHE A 333 -1.02 -20.52 -14.98
CA PHE A 333 0.12 -21.27 -14.45
C PHE A 333 -0.21 -22.75 -14.22
N VAL A 334 -1.45 -23.05 -13.82
CA VAL A 334 -1.98 -24.43 -13.73
C VAL A 334 -2.05 -25.03 -15.13
N ALA A 335 -2.58 -24.29 -16.10
CA ALA A 335 -2.63 -24.72 -17.50
C ALA A 335 -1.22 -25.01 -18.07
N GLN A 336 -0.22 -24.20 -17.73
CA GLN A 336 1.16 -24.43 -18.17
C GLN A 336 1.79 -25.67 -17.53
N GLN A 337 1.54 -25.92 -16.25
CA GLN A 337 2.01 -27.14 -15.57
C GLN A 337 1.36 -28.41 -16.14
N GLU A 338 0.07 -28.36 -16.47
CA GLU A 338 -0.64 -29.48 -17.11
C GLU A 338 -0.12 -29.76 -18.52
N VAL A 339 0.17 -28.72 -19.32
CA VAL A 339 0.80 -28.87 -20.64
C VAL A 339 2.18 -29.51 -20.50
N GLN A 340 2.99 -29.07 -19.53
CA GLN A 340 4.33 -29.63 -19.30
C GLN A 340 4.29 -31.09 -18.81
N ALA A 341 3.38 -31.43 -17.90
CA ALA A 341 3.22 -32.81 -17.43
C ALA A 341 2.76 -33.73 -18.56
N THR A 342 1.83 -33.26 -19.40
CA THR A 342 1.33 -34.00 -20.57
C THR A 342 2.44 -34.17 -21.61
N ALA A 343 3.21 -33.12 -21.89
CA ALA A 343 4.35 -33.14 -22.79
C ALA A 343 5.39 -34.21 -22.40
N VAL A 344 5.75 -34.31 -21.12
CA VAL A 344 6.68 -35.35 -20.62
C VAL A 344 6.13 -36.75 -20.88
N SER A 345 4.83 -36.97 -20.68
CA SER A 345 4.19 -38.27 -20.96
C SER A 345 4.15 -38.62 -22.45
N ILE A 346 3.91 -37.63 -23.32
CA ILE A 346 3.89 -37.80 -24.78
C ILE A 346 5.29 -38.11 -25.29
N LEU A 347 6.32 -37.42 -24.78
CA LEU A 347 7.71 -37.71 -25.13
C LEU A 347 8.07 -39.17 -24.79
N ALA A 348 7.67 -39.64 -23.62
CA ALA A 348 7.96 -41.00 -23.17
C ALA A 348 7.20 -42.09 -23.96
N ARG A 349 6.00 -41.80 -24.48
CA ARG A 349 5.13 -42.78 -25.15
C ARG A 349 5.20 -42.75 -26.67
N GLU A 350 5.38 -41.56 -27.25
CA GLU A 350 5.16 -41.28 -28.68
C GLU A 350 6.35 -40.59 -29.35
N GLY A 351 7.37 -40.20 -28.57
CA GLY A 351 8.61 -39.62 -29.08
C GLY A 351 8.54 -38.13 -29.40
N GLU A 352 9.67 -37.61 -29.87
CA GLU A 352 9.93 -36.17 -29.97
C GLU A 352 9.00 -35.44 -30.95
N ALA A 353 8.64 -36.07 -32.07
CA ALA A 353 7.75 -35.46 -33.06
C ALA A 353 6.33 -35.19 -32.49
N ALA A 354 5.81 -36.10 -31.68
CA ALA A 354 4.50 -35.95 -31.03
C ALA A 354 4.55 -34.92 -29.90
N LEU A 355 5.66 -34.87 -29.15
CA LEU A 355 5.92 -33.82 -28.16
C LEU A 355 5.89 -32.43 -28.81
N VAL A 356 6.64 -32.27 -29.91
CA VAL A 356 6.73 -30.99 -30.63
C VAL A 356 5.35 -30.58 -31.14
N ALA A 357 4.57 -31.49 -31.73
CA ALA A 357 3.22 -31.20 -32.18
C ALA A 357 2.29 -30.75 -31.03
N HIS A 358 2.37 -31.40 -29.87
CA HIS A 358 1.59 -31.03 -28.69
C HIS A 358 1.94 -29.63 -28.16
N LEU A 359 3.24 -29.34 -28.01
CA LEU A 359 3.72 -28.04 -27.52
C LEU A 359 3.40 -26.90 -28.50
N THR A 360 3.49 -27.16 -29.81
CA THR A 360 3.08 -26.21 -30.85
C THR A 360 1.59 -25.92 -30.76
N ALA A 361 0.73 -26.94 -30.67
CA ALA A 361 -0.72 -26.76 -30.56
C ALA A 361 -1.11 -26.01 -29.27
N ALA A 362 -0.44 -26.29 -28.15
CA ALA A 362 -0.65 -25.55 -26.90
C ALA A 362 -0.24 -24.08 -27.03
N SER A 363 0.92 -23.81 -27.66
CA SER A 363 1.41 -22.46 -27.92
C SER A 363 0.46 -21.68 -28.83
N ASP A 364 -0.01 -22.29 -29.91
CA ASP A 364 -0.99 -21.68 -30.82
C ASP A 364 -2.30 -21.34 -30.12
N LYS A 365 -2.79 -22.25 -29.26
CA LYS A 365 -3.98 -21.99 -28.44
C LYS A 365 -3.79 -20.79 -27.53
N PHE A 366 -2.68 -20.72 -26.80
CA PHE A 366 -2.40 -19.61 -25.89
C PHE A 366 -2.20 -18.29 -26.63
N ALA A 367 -1.47 -18.30 -27.75
CA ALA A 367 -1.28 -17.13 -28.60
C ALA A 367 -2.63 -16.63 -29.15
N THR A 368 -3.50 -17.54 -29.60
CA THR A 368 -4.84 -17.20 -30.09
C THR A 368 -5.69 -16.58 -28.99
N SER A 369 -5.76 -17.19 -27.80
CA SER A 369 -6.53 -16.63 -26.68
C SER A 369 -6.01 -15.27 -26.21
N ALA A 370 -4.69 -15.09 -26.15
CA ALA A 370 -4.09 -13.81 -25.80
C ALA A 370 -4.38 -12.75 -26.87
N HIS A 371 -4.29 -13.12 -28.15
CA HIS A 371 -4.62 -12.26 -29.27
C HIS A 371 -6.10 -11.85 -29.25
N GLU A 372 -7.03 -12.79 -29.05
CA GLU A 372 -8.46 -12.53 -28.95
C GLU A 372 -8.79 -11.60 -27.78
N ALA A 373 -8.21 -11.86 -26.60
CA ALA A 373 -8.42 -11.00 -25.43
C ALA A 373 -7.84 -9.59 -25.65
N PHE A 374 -6.65 -9.49 -26.23
CA PHE A 374 -6.04 -8.21 -26.59
C PHE A 374 -6.90 -7.47 -27.60
N TYR A 375 -7.38 -8.13 -28.66
CA TYR A 375 -8.21 -7.50 -29.67
C TYR A 375 -9.57 -7.08 -29.12
N ALA A 376 -10.19 -7.88 -28.25
CA ALA A 376 -11.42 -7.50 -27.58
C ALA A 376 -11.23 -6.23 -26.73
N LEU A 377 -10.15 -6.18 -25.94
CA LEU A 377 -9.79 -4.99 -25.16
C LEU A 377 -9.44 -3.80 -26.06
N PHE A 378 -8.65 -4.01 -27.10
CA PHE A 378 -8.23 -2.96 -28.02
C PHE A 378 -9.42 -2.33 -28.73
N VAL A 379 -10.37 -3.15 -29.22
CA VAL A 379 -11.62 -2.66 -29.80
C VAL A 379 -12.41 -1.88 -28.76
N ASP A 380 -12.54 -2.39 -27.53
CA ASP A 380 -13.27 -1.71 -26.46
C ASP A 380 -12.65 -0.35 -26.12
N VAL A 381 -11.32 -0.30 -25.98
CA VAL A 381 -10.59 0.94 -25.69
C VAL A 381 -10.70 1.92 -26.85
N VAL A 382 -10.46 1.48 -28.09
CA VAL A 382 -10.50 2.37 -29.25
C VAL A 382 -11.91 2.87 -29.52
N THR A 383 -12.96 2.08 -29.29
CA THR A 383 -14.36 2.50 -29.50
C THR A 383 -14.92 3.36 -28.37
N ARG A 384 -14.49 3.12 -27.12
CA ARG A 384 -14.92 3.92 -25.98
C ARG A 384 -14.17 5.22 -25.82
N PHE A 385 -12.90 5.28 -26.23
CA PHE A 385 -12.04 6.43 -25.97
C PHE A 385 -11.53 7.02 -27.29
N HIS A 386 -12.08 8.16 -27.68
CA HIS A 386 -11.73 8.85 -28.92
C HIS A 386 -11.44 10.33 -28.66
N ASP A 387 -10.26 10.81 -29.06
CA ASP A 387 -9.92 12.24 -29.15
C ASP A 387 -10.37 13.08 -27.94
N GLY A 388 -10.12 12.57 -26.72
CA GLY A 388 -10.49 13.27 -25.49
C GLY A 388 -11.98 13.21 -25.15
N SER A 389 -12.70 12.22 -25.67
CA SER A 389 -14.11 11.92 -25.37
C SER A 389 -14.30 10.45 -25.04
N ILE A 390 -15.20 10.17 -24.10
CA ILE A 390 -15.68 8.84 -23.74
C ILE A 390 -17.05 8.63 -24.40
N PHE A 391 -17.15 7.59 -25.21
CA PHE A 391 -18.35 7.17 -25.90
C PHE A 391 -19.02 6.04 -25.13
N SER A 392 -20.34 6.13 -24.94
CA SER A 392 -21.15 5.11 -24.28
C SER A 392 -22.50 4.94 -24.98
N ASP A 393 -23.28 3.95 -24.53
CA ASP A 393 -24.61 3.64 -25.04
C ASP A 393 -24.61 3.25 -26.53
N PHE A 394 -23.63 2.45 -26.96
CA PHE A 394 -23.47 2.00 -28.36
C PHE A 394 -24.68 1.26 -28.95
N ALA A 395 -25.63 0.82 -28.12
CA ALA A 395 -26.84 0.10 -28.53
C ALA A 395 -28.12 0.97 -28.51
N SER A 396 -28.04 2.24 -28.10
CA SER A 396 -29.17 3.16 -28.09
C SER A 396 -29.34 3.85 -29.46
N GLU A 397 -30.49 4.50 -29.66
CA GLU A 397 -30.77 5.25 -30.89
C GLU A 397 -29.86 6.49 -31.06
N SER A 398 -29.20 6.93 -29.98
CA SER A 398 -28.23 8.03 -29.97
C SER A 398 -27.09 7.77 -28.99
N MET A 399 -25.86 7.71 -29.49
CA MET A 399 -24.66 7.51 -28.67
C MET A 399 -24.45 8.67 -27.70
N THR A 400 -24.06 8.35 -26.47
CA THR A 400 -23.67 9.36 -25.47
C THR A 400 -22.19 9.66 -25.64
N VAL A 401 -21.86 10.94 -25.77
CA VAL A 401 -20.47 11.43 -25.85
C VAL A 401 -20.23 12.34 -24.65
N SER A 402 -19.27 11.97 -23.83
CA SER A 402 -18.80 12.79 -22.71
C SER A 402 -17.36 13.21 -22.94
N ALA A 403 -16.99 14.44 -22.63
CA ALA A 403 -15.59 14.84 -22.74
C ALA A 403 -14.78 14.12 -21.66
N MET A 404 -13.70 13.46 -22.05
CA MET A 404 -12.65 12.92 -21.20
C MET A 404 -11.73 14.04 -20.67
N GLY A 405 -12.27 15.26 -20.56
CA GLY A 405 -11.51 16.46 -20.31
C GLY A 405 -10.70 16.33 -19.04
N TYR A 406 -9.44 16.75 -19.10
CA TYR A 406 -8.68 17.00 -17.90
C TYR A 406 -9.41 18.07 -17.08
N PRO A 407 -9.50 17.93 -15.76
CA PRO A 407 -10.10 18.94 -14.91
C PRO A 407 -9.55 20.32 -15.23
N SER A 408 -10.41 21.33 -15.22
CA SER A 408 -10.03 22.71 -15.56
C SER A 408 -8.84 23.20 -14.73
N TRP A 409 -8.75 22.77 -13.47
CA TRP A 409 -7.62 23.08 -12.59
C TRP A 409 -6.29 22.53 -13.12
N TRP A 410 -6.27 21.28 -13.62
CA TRP A 410 -5.05 20.65 -14.10
C TRP A 410 -4.56 21.31 -15.39
N LEU A 411 -5.50 21.66 -16.28
CA LEU A 411 -5.20 22.41 -17.50
C LEU A 411 -4.68 23.82 -17.19
N GLU A 412 -5.18 24.47 -16.14
CA GLU A 412 -4.63 25.74 -15.65
C GLU A 412 -3.22 25.58 -15.07
N GLU A 413 -2.97 24.52 -14.31
CA GLU A 413 -1.68 24.25 -13.64
C GLU A 413 -0.57 23.91 -14.63
N VAL A 414 -0.87 23.13 -15.68
CA VAL A 414 0.10 22.81 -16.75
C VAL A 414 0.23 23.94 -17.78
N GLY A 415 -0.45 25.07 -17.57
CA GLY A 415 -0.34 26.26 -18.42
C GLY A 415 -1.01 26.13 -19.79
N TYR A 416 -1.97 25.20 -19.95
CA TYR A 416 -2.63 24.92 -21.24
C TYR A 416 -3.33 26.14 -21.84
N PHE A 417 -3.94 26.99 -21.01
CA PHE A 417 -4.66 28.19 -21.45
C PHE A 417 -3.78 29.45 -21.62
N GLY A 418 -2.47 29.33 -21.38
CA GLY A 418 -1.55 30.46 -21.35
C GLY A 418 -1.74 31.38 -20.13
N PRO A 419 -0.91 32.42 -19.98
CA PRO A 419 -0.97 33.33 -18.84
C PRO A 419 -2.29 34.13 -18.82
N LYS A 420 -3.01 34.10 -17.69
CA LYS A 420 -4.23 34.88 -17.47
C LYS A 420 -3.92 36.38 -17.62
N ALA A 421 -4.52 37.05 -18.60
CA ALA A 421 -4.42 38.49 -18.74
C ALA A 421 -5.06 39.17 -17.53
N ALA A 422 -4.29 40.03 -16.84
CA ALA A 422 -4.78 40.80 -15.71
C ALA A 422 -5.84 41.83 -16.16
N ASN A 423 -6.97 41.85 -15.48
CA ASN A 423 -8.10 42.75 -15.73
C ASN A 423 -7.69 44.23 -15.62
N GLY A 424 -8.09 45.04 -16.61
CA GLY A 424 -8.00 46.50 -16.57
C GLY A 424 -8.89 47.16 -17.62
N VAL A 425 -9.90 47.90 -17.15
CA VAL A 425 -10.99 48.55 -17.90
C VAL A 425 -10.54 49.83 -18.62
N ALA A 426 -11.24 50.13 -19.74
CA ALA A 426 -11.40 51.41 -20.45
C ALA A 426 -10.30 51.94 -21.38
N VAL A 427 -10.36 51.59 -22.69
CA VAL A 427 -10.21 52.54 -23.83
C VAL A 427 -10.93 51.99 -25.07
N MET A 428 -12.25 52.14 -25.19
CA MET A 428 -13.04 51.65 -26.35
C MET A 428 -13.44 52.75 -27.37
N GLY A 429 -12.92 53.98 -27.24
CA GLY A 429 -13.30 55.10 -28.12
C GLY A 429 -12.31 55.46 -29.23
N THR A 430 -11.01 55.29 -29.01
CA THR A 430 -9.96 55.87 -29.88
C THR A 430 -9.21 54.85 -30.73
N LEU A 431 -9.27 53.56 -30.41
CA LEU A 431 -8.57 52.50 -31.15
C LEU A 431 -9.31 52.02 -32.41
N VAL A 432 -10.64 52.13 -32.45
CA VAL A 432 -11.45 51.66 -33.59
C VAL A 432 -11.21 52.49 -34.85
N LEU A 433 -10.96 53.81 -34.73
CA LEU A 433 -10.66 54.65 -35.89
C LEU A 433 -9.26 54.39 -36.45
N GLY A 434 -8.26 54.16 -35.59
CA GLY A 434 -6.89 53.90 -36.00
C GLY A 434 -6.69 52.54 -36.68
N VAL A 435 -7.35 51.49 -36.16
CA VAL A 435 -7.23 50.13 -36.71
C VAL A 435 -7.91 50.00 -38.08
N VAL A 436 -9.02 50.70 -38.33
CA VAL A 436 -9.69 50.67 -39.64
C VAL A 436 -8.85 51.35 -40.72
N THR A 437 -8.15 52.45 -40.40
CA THR A 437 -7.26 53.12 -41.36
C THR A 437 -6.00 52.30 -41.66
N VAL A 438 -5.42 51.63 -40.65
CA VAL A 438 -4.24 50.77 -40.83
C VAL A 438 -4.59 49.47 -41.56
N ALA A 439 -5.77 48.88 -41.30
CA ALA A 439 -6.24 47.69 -42.01
C ALA A 439 -6.51 47.97 -43.51
N ALA A 440 -7.09 49.13 -43.85
CA ALA A 440 -7.32 49.49 -45.25
C ALA A 440 -6.01 49.68 -46.03
N LEU A 441 -4.98 50.26 -45.40
CA LEU A 441 -3.65 50.44 -46.01
C LEU A 441 -2.87 49.11 -46.07
N ALA A 442 -3.02 48.23 -45.08
CA ALA A 442 -2.36 46.92 -45.04
C ALA A 442 -2.95 45.92 -46.05
N VAL A 443 -4.26 45.98 -46.34
CA VAL A 443 -4.89 45.15 -47.38
C VAL A 443 -4.45 45.58 -48.78
N GLY A 444 -4.29 46.89 -49.03
CA GLY A 444 -3.73 47.40 -50.29
C GLY A 444 -2.27 46.98 -50.51
N LEU A 445 -1.45 47.03 -49.46
CA LEU A 445 -0.04 46.63 -49.52
C LEU A 445 0.13 45.09 -49.60
N GLY A 446 -0.71 44.34 -48.90
CA GLY A 446 -0.74 42.87 -48.90
C GLY A 446 -1.15 42.28 -50.24
N PHE A 447 -2.09 42.91 -50.96
CA PHE A 447 -2.47 42.51 -52.32
C PHE A 447 -1.34 42.77 -53.34
N TRP A 448 -0.55 43.84 -53.14
CA TRP A 448 0.60 44.16 -53.99
C TRP A 448 1.82 43.26 -53.71
N LEU A 449 2.08 42.91 -52.44
CA LEU A 449 3.18 42.00 -52.04
C LEU A 449 2.87 40.52 -52.32
N GLY A 450 1.62 40.10 -52.15
CA GLY A 450 1.16 38.72 -52.41
C GLY A 450 1.22 38.30 -53.88
N ARG A 451 1.27 39.26 -54.82
CA ARG A 451 1.47 38.97 -56.25
C ARG A 451 2.94 38.68 -56.62
N ARG A 452 3.89 38.88 -55.69
CA ARG A 452 5.34 38.83 -55.96
C ARG A 452 6.12 37.73 -55.23
N THR A 453 5.50 36.98 -54.33
CA THR A 453 6.19 36.01 -53.45
C THR A 453 5.53 34.63 -53.47
N SER A 454 5.31 34.10 -54.68
CA SER A 454 5.14 32.66 -54.88
C SER A 454 6.51 31.98 -54.69
N THR A 455 6.85 31.55 -53.47
CA THR A 455 7.83 30.45 -53.23
C THR A 455 7.96 30.12 -51.74
N VAL A 456 7.85 28.81 -51.45
CA VAL A 456 8.28 28.06 -50.26
C VAL A 456 7.24 27.84 -49.13
N LYS A 457 7.00 26.54 -48.90
CA LYS A 457 6.10 25.86 -47.96
C LYS A 457 6.67 25.80 -46.54
N SER A 458 5.79 25.84 -45.53
CA SER A 458 6.07 25.46 -44.14
C SER A 458 6.18 23.94 -43.97
N LYS A 459 7.10 23.47 -43.12
CA LYS A 459 7.25 22.05 -42.72
C LYS A 459 6.65 21.83 -41.34
N GLY A 460 5.91 20.73 -41.18
CA GLY A 460 5.32 20.24 -39.93
C GLY A 460 6.23 19.31 -39.12
N TYR A 461 5.74 18.93 -37.94
CA TYR A 461 6.42 18.18 -36.89
C TYR A 461 6.53 16.69 -37.19
N ALA A 462 7.76 16.19 -37.27
CA ALA A 462 8.15 14.84 -36.89
C ALA A 462 9.66 14.85 -36.61
N PHE A 463 10.08 14.58 -35.38
CA PHE A 463 11.44 14.15 -35.10
C PHE A 463 11.45 13.23 -33.88
N ILE A 464 11.67 11.95 -34.15
CA ILE A 464 12.08 10.92 -33.20
C ILE A 464 13.61 10.88 -33.24
N LYS A 465 14.25 10.72 -32.08
CA LYS A 465 15.60 10.15 -32.00
C LYS A 465 15.58 8.99 -31.04
#